data_AF-A0A820PL68-F1
#
_entry.id   AF-A0A820PL68-F1
#
_cell.length_a   1.000
_cell.length_b   1.000
_cell.length_c   1.000
_cell.angle_alpha   90.00
_cell.angle_beta   90.00
_cell.angle_gamma   90.00
#
_symmetry.space_group_name_H-M   'P 1'
#
loop_
_entity.id
_entity.type
_entity.pdbx_description
1 polymer ?
#
loop_
_entity_poly.entity_id
_entity_poly.type
_entity_poly.pdbx_seq_one_letter_code
_entity_poly.pdbx_strand_id
1 'polypeptide(L)'
;RTTIVIAHRLTTIQNADYIYVLDKGNVIEEGTHETLLAKEGGKYQSMVKMQQSEKTIGAQDGLMNMAKAVAEDEEQLLERVRQLSESEAIDTNR
;
A
#
# COMPACT_ATOMS: atom_id res chain seq x y z
N ARG A 1 -34.73 -0.27 -12.83
CA ARG A 1 -33.78 0.86 -12.94
C ARG A 1 -32.51 0.29 -13.53
N THR A 2 -31.95 0.88 -14.58
CA THR A 2 -30.74 0.39 -15.24
C THR A 2 -29.63 1.42 -15.04
N THR A 3 -28.44 0.96 -14.64
CA THR A 3 -27.29 1.83 -14.37
C THR A 3 -26.09 1.30 -15.13
N ILE A 4 -25.39 2.19 -15.83
CA ILE A 4 -24.12 1.89 -16.49
C ILE A 4 -23.06 2.77 -15.84
N VAL A 5 -21.94 2.16 -15.45
CA VAL A 5 -20.84 2.87 -14.78
C VAL A 5 -19.55 2.61 -15.53
N ILE A 6 -18.88 3.70 -15.92
CA ILE A 6 -17.50 3.67 -16.44
C ILE A 6 -16.59 4.05 -15.28
N ALA A 7 -15.72 3.14 -14.88
CA ALA A 7 -14.85 3.35 -13.73
C ALA A 7 -13.44 2.82 -14.00
N HIS A 8 -12.47 3.49 -13.37
CA HIS A 8 -11.09 3.02 -13.26
C HIS A 8 -10.79 2.44 -11.86
N ARG A 9 -11.66 2.69 -10.88
CA ARG A 9 -11.48 2.23 -9.49
C ARG A 9 -12.08 0.84 -9.32
N LEU A 10 -11.28 -0.12 -8.87
CA LEU A 10 -11.76 -1.49 -8.66
C LEU A 10 -12.91 -1.55 -7.65
N THR A 11 -12.91 -0.69 -6.62
CA THR A 11 -13.99 -0.62 -5.61
C THR A 11 -15.37 -0.32 -6.20
N THR A 12 -15.42 0.34 -7.36
CA THR A 12 -16.66 0.64 -8.07
C THR A 12 -17.05 -0.50 -9.00
N ILE A 13 -16.06 -1.17 -9.61
CA ILE A 13 -16.27 -2.23 -10.60
C ILE A 13 -16.60 -3.57 -9.92
N GLN A 14 -16.05 -3.84 -8.73
CA GLN A 14 -16.21 -5.12 -8.01
C GLN A 14 -17.66 -5.45 -7.63
N ASN A 15 -18.51 -4.43 -7.45
CA ASN A 15 -19.90 -4.60 -7.04
C ASN A 15 -20.87 -4.57 -8.23
N ALA A 16 -20.36 -4.50 -9.47
CA ALA A 16 -21.19 -4.50 -10.65
C ALA A 16 -21.77 -5.89 -10.91
N ASP A 17 -23.04 -5.94 -11.29
CA ASP A 17 -23.72 -7.19 -11.65
C ASP A 17 -23.07 -7.84 -12.89
N TYR A 18 -22.55 -7.01 -13.80
CA TYR A 18 -21.88 -7.45 -15.01
C TYR A 18 -20.83 -6.42 -15.45
N ILE A 19 -19.67 -6.90 -15.89
CA ILE A 19 -18.48 -6.09 -16.21
C ILE A 19 -18.11 -6.33 -17.68
N TYR A 20 -17.79 -5.24 -18.38
CA TYR A 20 -17.20 -5.26 -19.72
C TYR A 20 -15.82 -4.61 -19.69
N VAL A 21 -14.81 -5.31 -20.20
CA VAL A 21 -13.45 -4.79 -20.35
C VAL A 21 -13.24 -4.37 -21.79
N LEU A 22 -12.96 -3.08 -21.96
CA LEU A 22 -12.70 -2.47 -23.27
C LEU A 22 -11.20 -2.32 -23.49
N ASP A 23 -10.72 -2.74 -24.66
CA ASP A 23 -9.37 -2.43 -25.14
C ASP A 23 -9.42 -2.08 -26.62
N LYS A 24 -8.75 -1.00 -27.02
CA LYS A 24 -8.70 -0.49 -28.40
C LYS A 24 -10.07 -0.40 -29.09
N GLY A 25 -11.11 0.00 -28.33
CA GLY A 25 -12.48 0.14 -28.84
C GLY A 25 -13.27 -1.17 -28.99
N ASN A 26 -12.72 -2.30 -28.55
CA ASN A 26 -13.40 -3.60 -28.59
C ASN A 26 -13.62 -4.15 -27.17
N VAL A 27 -14.71 -4.89 -26.98
CA VAL A 27 -14.91 -5.70 -25.77
C VAL A 27 -14.01 -6.92 -25.85
N ILE A 28 -13.01 -6.99 -24.97
CA ILE A 28 -12.06 -8.11 -24.93
C ILE A 28 -12.44 -9.16 -23.89
N GLU A 29 -13.16 -8.76 -22.85
CA GLU A 29 -13.64 -9.64 -21.77
C GLU A 29 -14.98 -9.14 -21.24
N GLU A 30 -15.85 -10.07 -20.85
CA GLU A 30 -17.15 -9.78 -20.27
C GLU A 30 -17.55 -10.86 -19.27
N GLY A 31 -18.27 -10.49 -18.21
CA GLY A 31 -18.70 -11.43 -17.18
C GLY A 31 -18.88 -10.81 -15.80
N THR A 32 -19.05 -11.65 -14.79
CA THR A 32 -19.05 -11.24 -13.38
C THR A 32 -17.62 -11.06 -12.88
N HIS A 33 -17.47 -10.37 -11.74
CA HIS A 33 -16.19 -10.20 -11.06
C HIS A 33 -15.42 -11.52 -10.91
N GLU A 34 -16.08 -12.56 -10.44
CA GLU A 34 -15.49 -13.88 -10.16
C GLU A 34 -15.00 -14.57 -11.43
N THR A 35 -15.83 -14.57 -12.48
CA THR A 35 -15.49 -15.22 -13.76
C THR A 35 -14.30 -14.55 -14.45
N LEU A 36 -14.24 -13.22 -14.42
CA LEU A 36 -13.14 -12.45 -15.00
C LEU A 36 -11.85 -12.56 -14.19
N LEU A 37 -11.95 -12.75 -12.87
CA LEU A 37 -10.80 -12.97 -12.01
C LEU A 37 -10.19 -14.37 -12.18
N ALA A 38 -11.04 -15.38 -12.40
CA ALA A 38 -10.63 -16.76 -12.63
C ALA A 38 -9.92 -16.98 -13.98
N LYS A 39 -10.10 -16.06 -14.94
CA LYS A 39 -9.46 -16.13 -16.25
C LYS A 39 -7.96 -15.81 -16.13
N GLU A 40 -7.12 -16.85 -16.28
CA GLU A 40 -5.68 -16.70 -16.24
C GLU A 40 -5.18 -15.84 -17.41
N GLY A 41 -4.29 -14.89 -17.10
CA GLY A 41 -3.77 -13.93 -18.08
C GLY A 41 -4.78 -12.89 -18.55
N GLY A 42 -5.98 -12.83 -17.95
CA GLY A 42 -7.00 -11.86 -18.29
C GLY A 42 -6.58 -10.41 -18.01
N LYS A 43 -7.09 -9.48 -18.82
CA LYS A 43 -6.79 -8.04 -18.65
C LYS A 43 -7.40 -7.52 -17.36
N TYR A 44 -8.62 -7.97 -17.03
CA TYR A 44 -9.27 -7.66 -15.76
C TYR A 44 -8.43 -8.11 -14.56
N GLN A 45 -8.00 -9.37 -14.55
CA GLN A 45 -7.18 -9.95 -13.49
C GLN A 45 -5.88 -9.16 -13.27
N SER A 46 -5.23 -8.75 -14.35
CA SER A 46 -3.99 -7.97 -14.30
C SER A 46 -4.20 -6.59 -13.66
N MET A 47 -5.31 -5.91 -13.98
CA MET A 47 -5.68 -4.62 -13.40
C MET A 47 -5.94 -4.73 -11.90
N VAL A 48 -6.63 -5.80 -11.48
CA VAL A 48 -6.92 -6.08 -10.06
C VAL A 48 -5.64 -6.28 -9.26
N LYS A 49 -4.71 -7.11 -9.78
CA LYS A 49 -3.42 -7.38 -9.13
C LYS A 49 -2.60 -6.11 -8.94
N MET A 50 -2.58 -5.22 -9.94
CA MET A 50 -1.87 -3.95 -9.85
C MET A 50 -2.45 -3.05 -8.75
N GLN A 51 -3.77 -2.89 -8.66
CA GLN A 51 -4.38 -2.06 -7.61
C GLN A 51 -4.25 -2.66 -6.19
N GLN A 52 -4.14 -3.99 -6.06
CA GLN A 52 -3.85 -4.63 -4.77
C GLN A 52 -2.41 -4.37 -4.30
N SER A 53 -1.45 -4.31 -5.23
CA SER A 53 -0.06 -3.98 -4.89
C SER A 53 0.07 -2.54 -4.35
N GLU A 54 -0.66 -1.58 -4.93
CA GLU A 54 -0.69 -0.19 -4.44
C GLU A 54 -1.28 -0.07 -3.03
N LYS A 55 -2.32 -0.85 -2.72
CA LYS A 55 -2.89 -0.88 -1.36
C LYS A 55 -1.92 -1.43 -0.32
N THR A 56 -1.06 -2.37 -0.73
CA THR A 56 -0.10 -3.01 0.19
C THR A 56 1.04 -2.06 0.52
N ILE A 57 1.47 -1.22 -0.41
CA ILE A 57 2.52 -0.20 -0.18
C ILE A 57 2.07 0.80 0.90
N GLY A 58 0.83 1.31 0.83
CA GLY A 58 0.32 2.25 1.84
C GLY A 58 0.12 1.64 3.24
N ALA A 59 -0.12 0.32 3.34
CA ALA A 59 -0.22 -0.37 4.63
C ALA A 59 1.15 -0.71 5.22
N GLN A 60 2.13 -1.04 4.38
CA GLN A 60 3.51 -1.32 4.80
C GLN A 60 4.24 -0.04 5.21
N ASP A 61 4.02 1.09 4.53
CA ASP A 61 4.57 2.39 4.93
C ASP A 61 4.15 2.76 6.36
N GLY A 62 2.89 2.51 6.74
CA GLY A 62 2.41 2.78 8.09
C GLY A 62 3.08 1.93 9.17
N LEU A 63 3.28 0.63 8.91
CA LEU A 63 3.94 -0.29 9.85
C LEU A 63 5.45 -0.04 9.94
N MET A 64 6.09 0.25 8.80
CA MET A 64 7.51 0.59 8.68
C MET A 64 7.83 1.93 9.36
N ASN A 65 6.96 2.95 9.21
CA ASN A 65 7.12 4.25 9.86
C ASN A 65 6.98 4.16 11.39
N MET A 66 6.07 3.32 11.91
CA MET A 66 5.98 3.09 13.35
C MET A 66 7.22 2.36 13.89
N ALA A 67 7.70 1.33 13.20
CA ALA A 67 8.91 0.61 13.62
C ALA A 67 10.17 1.51 13.58
N LYS A 68 10.28 2.40 12.58
CA LYS A 68 11.39 3.36 12.46
C LYS A 68 11.37 4.41 13.56
N ALA A 69 10.19 4.95 13.90
CA ALA A 69 10.06 5.93 14.98
C ALA A 69 10.48 5.36 16.35
N VAL A 70 10.21 4.08 16.61
CA VAL A 70 10.62 3.43 17.88
C VAL A 70 12.13 3.21 17.95
N ALA A 71 12.77 2.89 16.83
CA ALA A 71 14.22 2.67 16.81
C ALA A 71 15.03 3.98 16.91
N GLU A 72 14.53 5.08 16.35
CA GLU A 72 15.21 6.38 16.37
C GLU A 72 15.29 6.99 17.78
N ASP A 73 14.33 6.70 18.67
CA ASP A 73 14.36 7.18 20.06
C ASP A 73 15.45 6.49 20.92
N GLU A 74 15.74 5.21 20.69
CA GLU A 74 16.72 4.45 21.49
C GLU A 74 18.18 4.88 21.16
N GLU A 75 18.47 5.14 19.88
CA GLU A 75 19.79 5.60 19.42
C GLU A 75 20.09 7.02 19.93
N GLN A 76 19.10 7.93 19.91
CA GLN A 76 19.24 9.28 20.48
C GLN A 76 19.47 9.27 21.99
N LEU A 77 18.85 8.34 22.71
CA LEU A 77 18.97 8.24 24.16
C LEU A 77 20.34 7.71 24.58
N LEU A 78 20.87 6.72 23.85
CA LEU A 78 22.24 6.22 24.05
C LEU A 78 23.30 7.28 23.73
N GLU A 79 23.12 8.06 22.67
CA GLU A 79 24.03 9.16 22.33
C GLU A 79 24.01 10.26 23.41
N ARG A 80 22.85 10.57 23.97
CA ARG A 80 22.72 11.55 25.06
C ARG A 80 23.31 11.06 26.38
N VAL A 81 23.17 9.77 26.71
CA VAL A 81 23.82 9.16 27.88
C VAL A 81 25.35 9.18 27.74
N ARG A 82 25.87 8.93 26.54
CA ARG A 82 27.31 9.05 26.25
C ARG A 82 27.80 10.49 26.45
N GLN A 83 27.09 11.48 25.90
CA GLN A 83 27.44 12.90 26.06
C GLN A 83 27.41 13.36 27.52
N LEU A 84 26.46 12.85 28.32
CA LEU A 84 26.42 13.15 29.76
C LEU A 84 27.62 12.55 30.50
N SER A 85 28.01 11.31 30.17
CA SER A 85 29.20 10.67 30.77
C SER A 85 30.51 11.39 30.44
N GLU A 86 30.61 12.02 29.27
CA GLU A 86 31.78 12.82 28.87
C GLU A 86 31.81 14.19 29.58
N SER A 87 30.67 14.69 30.07
CA SER A 87 30.58 15.98 30.78
C SER A 87 30.89 15.90 32.28
N GLU A 88 30.66 14.75 32.93
CA GLU A 88 30.92 14.57 34.37
C GLU A 88 32.41 14.39 34.72
N ALA A 89 33.29 14.21 33.74
CA ALA A 89 34.72 13.98 33.96
C ALA A 89 35.58 15.25 34.12
N ILE A 90 35.03 16.47 33.98
CA ILE A 90 35.83 17.71 33.98
C ILE A 90 35.90 18.40 35.36
N ASP A 91 35.02 18.10 36.32
CA ASP A 91 35.04 18.76 37.63
C ASP A 91 35.60 17.87 38.77
N THR A 92 36.86 17.46 38.64
CA THR A 92 37.72 17.17 39.82
C THR A 92 39.19 17.42 39.47
N ASN A 93 39.60 18.68 39.32
CA ASN A 93 41.00 19.04 39.51
C ASN A 93 41.10 20.46 40.09
N ARG A 94 41.00 20.53 41.42
CA ARG A 94 41.45 21.66 42.23
C ARG A 94 42.83 21.34 42.78
#